data_AF-A0A218PU78-F1
#
_entry.id   AF-A0A218PU78-F1
#
_cell.length_a   1.000
_cell.length_b   1.000
_cell.length_c   1.000
_cell.angle_alpha   90.00
_cell.angle_beta   90.00
_cell.angle_gamma   90.00
#
_symmetry.space_group_name_H-M   'P 1'
#
loop_
_entity.id
_entity.type
_entity.pdbx_description
1 polymer ?
#
loop_
_entity_poly.entity_id
_entity_poly.type
_entity_poly.pdbx_seq_one_letter_code
_entity_poly.pdbx_strand_id
1 'polypeptide(L)'
;MGKYVKWALLGVSALALFIVGAGTALVGQRLYRNYTGLKANNAALNQQLAEYAVLIENQKAAIAQLSSAAPVLSRLNVRQLAIDHDSILRAFDRDGFPDSALESFDKFHEYVSGLYVAAEPAIAERWGLQSQKLRRVLFFAATVGTLFEYGNRTKRDLPGCSYWSERTGHAKVTVALSQKQFLNAVIGCCDDYAIMMGAILRREKIENRRLAGSGHTWNEFDLDGQTYLIDANVGLLTASSWADLADAKQVSVWQIPLAGAMPTAGDRYRPSLGFFAAYMLNKMAAGGFPVNIADDGPELALEQVSQE
;
A
#
# COMPACT_ATOMS: atom_id res chain seq x y z
N MET A 1 14.63 84.64 -18.80
CA MET A 1 14.68 83.17 -18.65
C MET A 1 14.36 82.64 -17.23
N GLY A 2 14.07 83.47 -16.22
CA GLY A 2 13.92 83.00 -14.82
C GLY A 2 12.53 82.51 -14.34
N LYS A 3 11.45 82.67 -15.13
CA LYS A 3 10.08 82.30 -14.68
C LYS A 3 9.62 80.90 -15.08
N TYR A 4 10.20 80.28 -16.11
CA TYR A 4 9.80 78.93 -16.57
C TYR A 4 10.51 77.78 -15.85
N VAL A 5 11.68 78.04 -15.24
CA VAL A 5 12.45 77.02 -14.51
C VAL A 5 11.81 76.66 -13.15
N LYS A 6 11.14 77.61 -12.49
CA LYS A 6 10.48 77.37 -11.19
C LYS A 6 9.27 76.45 -11.28
N TRP A 7 8.50 76.51 -12.36
CA TRP A 7 7.32 75.65 -12.55
C TRP A 7 7.70 74.22 -12.97
N ALA A 8 8.78 74.05 -13.74
CA ALA A 8 9.31 72.74 -14.09
C ALA A 8 9.86 71.99 -12.85
N LEU A 9 10.56 72.70 -11.95
CA LEU A 9 11.07 72.10 -10.70
C LEU A 9 9.94 71.68 -9.74
N LEU A 10 8.87 72.48 -9.60
CA LEU A 10 7.72 72.12 -8.78
C LEU A 10 6.93 70.91 -9.35
N GLY A 11 6.80 70.82 -10.68
CA GLY A 11 6.14 69.68 -11.33
C GLY A 11 6.92 68.36 -11.19
N VAL A 12 8.26 68.41 -11.29
CA VAL A 12 9.11 67.22 -11.13
C VAL A 12 9.15 66.75 -9.67
N SER A 13 9.16 67.66 -8.69
CA SER A 13 9.09 67.30 -7.26
C SER A 13 7.74 66.69 -6.87
N ALA A 14 6.62 67.21 -7.38
CA ALA A 14 5.30 66.66 -7.13
C ALA A 14 5.12 65.26 -7.76
N LEU A 15 5.63 65.07 -8.99
CA LEU A 15 5.61 63.76 -9.67
C LEU A 15 6.51 62.74 -8.97
N ALA A 16 7.69 63.15 -8.48
CA ALA A 16 8.57 62.28 -7.70
C ALA A 16 7.95 61.85 -6.36
N LEU A 17 7.26 62.76 -5.66
CA LEU A 17 6.51 62.43 -4.43
C LEU A 17 5.34 61.49 -4.70
N PHE A 18 4.64 61.64 -5.83
CA PHE A 18 3.52 60.77 -6.20
C PHE A 18 4.00 59.36 -6.60
N ILE A 19 5.12 59.25 -7.33
CA ILE A 19 5.72 57.96 -7.72
C ILE A 19 6.27 57.21 -6.50
N VAL A 20 6.90 57.92 -5.56
CA VAL A 20 7.40 57.33 -4.30
C VAL A 20 6.22 56.89 -3.41
N GLY A 21 5.16 57.71 -3.29
CA GLY A 21 3.95 57.38 -2.54
C GLY A 21 3.20 56.16 -3.11
N ALA A 22 2.96 56.12 -4.42
CA ALA A 22 2.30 54.99 -5.08
C ALA A 22 3.15 53.70 -5.02
N GLY A 23 4.47 53.81 -5.14
CA GLY A 23 5.40 52.70 -4.98
C GLY A 23 5.36 52.10 -3.57
N THR A 24 5.33 52.93 -2.53
CA THR A 24 5.23 52.46 -1.14
C THR A 24 3.89 51.77 -0.82
N ALA A 25 2.78 52.26 -1.39
CA ALA A 25 1.47 51.64 -1.22
C ALA A 25 1.37 50.25 -1.88
N LEU A 26 1.92 50.10 -3.10
CA LEU A 26 1.96 48.82 -3.83
C LEU A 26 2.86 47.78 -3.14
N VAL A 27 4.01 48.21 -2.63
CA VAL A 27 4.90 47.34 -1.83
C VAL A 27 4.24 46.93 -0.52
N GLY A 28 3.55 47.85 0.16
CA GLY A 28 2.78 47.55 1.37
C GLY A 28 1.64 46.55 1.13
N GLN A 29 0.89 46.70 0.04
CA GLN A 29 -0.19 45.78 -0.30
C GLN A 29 0.33 44.38 -0.69
N ARG A 30 1.48 44.29 -1.35
CA ARG A 30 2.15 43.02 -1.68
C ARG A 30 2.70 42.33 -0.44
N LEU A 31 3.31 43.08 0.48
CA LEU A 31 3.80 42.55 1.76
C LEU A 31 2.63 42.09 2.65
N TYR A 32 1.51 42.84 2.68
CA TYR A 32 0.31 42.44 3.40
C TYR A 32 -0.31 41.16 2.84
N ARG A 33 -0.45 41.04 1.51
CA ARG A 33 -0.92 39.80 0.85
C ARG A 33 -0.01 38.60 1.14
N ASN A 34 1.31 38.81 1.08
CA ASN A 34 2.30 37.79 1.41
C ASN A 34 2.21 37.38 2.89
N TYR A 35 2.04 38.35 3.81
CA TYR A 35 1.87 38.11 5.24
C TYR A 35 0.57 37.35 5.54
N THR A 36 -0.56 37.72 4.93
CA THR A 36 -1.82 37.00 5.09
C THR A 36 -1.77 35.59 4.51
N GLY A 37 -1.06 35.39 3.39
CA GLY A 37 -0.82 34.07 2.80
C GLY A 37 0.05 33.18 3.69
N LEU A 38 1.15 33.73 4.25
CA LEU A 38 1.99 33.05 5.23
C LEU A 38 1.21 32.67 6.51
N LYS A 39 0.34 33.57 7.00
CA LYS A 39 -0.51 33.31 8.16
C LYS A 39 -1.55 32.20 7.90
N ALA A 40 -2.16 32.17 6.71
CA ALA A 40 -3.09 31.12 6.31
C ALA A 40 -2.39 29.76 6.15
N ASN A 41 -1.19 29.74 5.55
CA ASN A 41 -0.38 28.52 5.42
C ASN A 41 0.06 27.98 6.79
N ASN A 42 0.41 28.85 7.74
CA ASN A 42 0.72 28.45 9.12
C ASN A 42 -0.52 27.90 9.85
N ALA A 43 -1.71 28.45 9.61
CA ALA A 43 -2.94 27.93 10.20
C ALA A 43 -3.28 26.53 9.66
N ALA A 44 -3.16 26.31 8.35
CA ALA A 44 -3.34 25.00 7.74
C ALA A 44 -2.31 23.97 8.22
N LEU A 45 -1.04 24.38 8.34
CA LEU A 45 0.02 23.52 8.88
C LEU A 45 -0.24 23.17 10.36
N ASN A 46 -0.65 24.14 11.17
CA ASN A 46 -0.99 23.90 12.58
C ASN A 46 -2.20 22.97 12.72
N GLN A 47 -3.19 23.08 11.82
CA GLN A 47 -4.32 22.15 11.79
C GLN A 47 -3.86 20.73 11.43
N GLN A 48 -3.03 20.57 10.40
CA GLN A 48 -2.46 19.26 10.04
C GLN A 48 -1.64 18.67 11.20
N LEU A 49 -0.82 19.47 11.87
CA LEU A 49 -0.06 19.02 13.05
C LEU A 49 -0.97 18.57 14.21
N ALA A 50 -2.09 19.26 14.43
CA ALA A 50 -3.08 18.86 15.42
C ALA A 50 -3.78 17.54 15.03
N GLU A 51 -4.14 17.37 13.76
CA GLU A 51 -4.70 16.12 13.23
C GLU A 51 -3.71 14.95 13.39
N TYR A 52 -2.42 15.16 13.07
CA TYR A 52 -1.37 14.17 13.29
C TYR A 52 -1.16 13.86 14.79
N ALA A 53 -1.23 14.86 15.67
CA ALA A 53 -1.11 14.64 17.11
C ALA A 53 -2.24 13.75 17.64
N VAL A 54 -3.48 13.98 17.19
CA VAL A 54 -4.63 13.12 17.53
C VAL A 54 -4.44 11.70 16.99
N LEU A 55 -3.95 11.55 15.76
CA LEU A 55 -3.64 10.24 15.18
C LEU A 55 -2.57 9.48 16.00
N ILE A 56 -1.51 10.18 16.41
CA ILE A 56 -0.43 9.63 17.24
C ILE A 56 -0.97 9.19 18.61
N GLU A 57 -1.81 9.99 19.27
CA GLU A 57 -2.40 9.60 20.56
C GLU A 57 -3.36 8.42 20.44
N ASN A 58 -4.15 8.35 19.36
CA ASN A 58 -4.98 7.19 19.06
C ASN A 58 -4.14 5.93 18.80
N GLN A 59 -3.01 6.07 18.10
CA GLN A 59 -2.05 4.98 17.89
C GLN A 59 -1.40 4.53 19.20
N LYS A 60 -1.00 5.44 20.07
CA LYS A 60 -0.48 5.10 21.40
C LYS A 60 -1.51 4.36 22.25
N ALA A 61 -2.77 4.80 22.24
CA ALA A 61 -3.84 4.12 22.94
C ALA A 61 -4.11 2.71 22.40
N ALA A 62 -4.08 2.55 21.07
CA ALA A 62 -4.18 1.24 20.43
C ALA A 62 -2.99 0.35 20.79
N ILE A 63 -1.75 0.84 20.73
CA ILE A 63 -0.54 0.11 21.14
C ILE A 63 -0.61 -0.28 22.63
N ALA A 64 -1.09 0.62 23.50
CA ALA A 64 -1.27 0.33 24.92
C ALA A 64 -2.31 -0.79 25.14
N GLN A 65 -3.44 -0.77 24.41
CA GLN A 65 -4.40 -1.88 24.43
C GLN A 65 -3.78 -3.18 23.92
N LEU A 66 -2.97 -3.14 22.86
CA LEU A 66 -2.24 -4.31 22.36
C LEU A 66 -1.20 -4.83 23.36
N SER A 67 -0.54 -3.95 24.12
CA SER A 67 0.43 -4.35 25.16
C SER A 67 -0.23 -5.04 26.36
N SER A 68 -1.50 -4.73 26.65
CA SER A 68 -2.30 -5.45 27.65
C SER A 68 -2.79 -6.83 27.18
N ALA A 69 -2.64 -7.14 25.88
CA ALA A 69 -2.92 -8.45 25.28
C ALA A 69 -1.68 -9.36 25.19
N ALA A 70 -0.63 -9.09 25.97
CA ALA A 70 0.62 -9.87 25.99
C ALA A 70 0.47 -11.42 26.05
N PRO A 71 -0.55 -12.03 26.72
CA PRO A 71 -0.76 -13.47 26.68
C PRO A 71 -1.24 -14.02 25.32
N VAL A 72 -1.75 -13.15 24.44
CA VAL A 72 -2.34 -13.54 23.16
C VAL A 72 -1.24 -13.63 22.09
N LEU A 73 -0.29 -12.69 22.07
CA LEU A 73 0.87 -12.73 21.17
C LEU A 73 1.86 -13.87 21.48
N SER A 74 1.85 -14.45 22.69
CA SER A 74 2.75 -15.57 23.02
C SER A 74 2.48 -16.84 22.19
N ARG A 75 1.33 -16.92 21.50
CA ARG A 75 0.99 -18.03 20.59
C ARG A 75 1.65 -17.87 19.22
N LEU A 76 2.00 -16.66 18.80
CA LEU A 76 2.58 -16.42 17.49
C LEU A 76 4.11 -16.42 17.55
N ASN A 77 4.74 -17.23 16.71
CA ASN A 77 6.16 -17.12 16.40
C ASN A 77 6.31 -16.34 15.09
N VAL A 78 6.39 -15.00 15.20
CA VAL A 78 6.48 -14.11 14.04
C VAL A 78 7.95 -13.92 13.64
N ARG A 79 8.28 -14.28 12.41
CA ARG A 79 9.58 -14.04 11.79
C ARG A 79 9.45 -13.03 10.67
N GLN A 80 10.05 -11.86 10.84
CA GLN A 80 10.19 -10.91 9.74
C GLN A 80 11.26 -11.38 8.76
N LEU A 81 10.96 -11.33 7.47
CA LEU A 81 11.87 -11.74 6.40
C LEU A 81 12.84 -10.60 6.05
N ALA A 82 14.09 -10.96 5.79
CA ALA A 82 15.09 -10.02 5.29
C ALA A 82 14.88 -9.74 3.80
N ILE A 83 14.92 -8.46 3.41
CA ILE A 83 14.72 -8.00 2.03
C ILE A 83 15.89 -7.12 1.53
N ASP A 84 16.98 -7.08 2.26
CA ASP A 84 18.14 -6.19 2.06
C ASP A 84 19.07 -6.59 0.90
N HIS A 85 18.67 -7.57 0.09
CA HIS A 85 19.44 -8.04 -1.06
C HIS A 85 18.81 -7.57 -2.37
N ASP A 86 19.61 -7.02 -3.28
CA ASP A 86 19.13 -6.40 -4.54
C ASP A 86 18.21 -7.31 -5.36
N SER A 87 18.52 -8.60 -5.47
CA SER A 87 17.66 -9.55 -6.21
C SER A 87 16.30 -9.78 -5.55
N ILE A 88 16.20 -9.64 -4.22
CA ILE A 88 14.93 -9.71 -3.49
C ILE A 88 14.16 -8.39 -3.67
N LEU A 89 14.85 -7.25 -3.60
CA LEU A 89 14.25 -5.92 -3.79
C LEU A 89 13.58 -5.76 -5.16
N ARG A 90 14.02 -6.48 -6.19
CA ARG A 90 13.33 -6.48 -7.49
C ARG A 90 11.88 -6.95 -7.42
N ALA A 91 11.51 -7.81 -6.47
CA ALA A 91 10.11 -8.20 -6.26
C ALA A 91 9.24 -7.01 -5.85
N PHE A 92 9.84 -5.98 -5.24
CA PHE A 92 9.16 -4.79 -4.77
C PHE A 92 9.08 -3.71 -5.87
N ASP A 93 9.92 -3.80 -6.91
CA ASP A 93 10.05 -2.73 -7.90
C ASP A 93 9.02 -2.84 -9.02
N ARG A 94 7.74 -2.68 -8.65
CA ARG A 94 6.62 -2.71 -9.58
C ARG A 94 6.82 -1.77 -10.77
N ASP A 95 7.39 -0.57 -10.56
CA ASP A 95 7.60 0.40 -11.64
C ASP A 95 8.75 0.01 -12.58
N GLY A 96 9.64 -0.88 -12.13
CA GLY A 96 10.65 -1.54 -12.95
C GLY A 96 10.12 -2.71 -13.79
N PHE A 97 8.85 -3.10 -13.65
CA PHE A 97 8.31 -4.23 -14.42
C PHE A 97 8.07 -3.81 -15.87
N PRO A 98 8.50 -4.61 -16.86
CA PRO A 98 8.25 -4.29 -18.26
C PRO A 98 6.76 -4.41 -18.58
N ASP A 99 6.25 -3.57 -19.50
CA ASP A 99 4.84 -3.62 -19.94
C ASP A 99 4.39 -5.01 -20.38
N SER A 100 5.31 -5.77 -21.00
CA SER A 100 5.06 -7.16 -21.44
C SER A 100 4.75 -8.11 -20.28
N ALA A 101 5.29 -7.86 -19.08
CA ALA A 101 4.96 -8.65 -17.88
C ALA A 101 3.57 -8.32 -17.32
N LEU A 102 2.97 -7.18 -17.70
CA LEU A 102 1.66 -6.72 -17.23
C LEU A 102 0.54 -6.97 -18.26
N GLU A 103 0.79 -7.81 -19.27
CA GLU A 103 -0.19 -8.12 -20.33
C GLU A 103 -1.23 -9.15 -19.91
N SER A 104 -0.81 -10.18 -19.18
CA SER A 104 -1.66 -11.28 -18.73
C SER A 104 -1.09 -11.90 -17.45
N PHE A 105 -1.91 -12.68 -16.74
CA PHE A 105 -1.46 -13.41 -15.55
C PHE A 105 -0.34 -14.41 -15.86
N ASP A 106 -0.34 -15.01 -17.07
CA ASP A 106 0.73 -15.91 -17.50
C ASP A 106 2.05 -15.16 -17.70
N LYS A 107 2.01 -13.99 -18.36
CA LYS A 107 3.21 -13.17 -18.56
C LYS A 107 3.75 -12.60 -17.25
N PHE A 108 2.86 -12.22 -16.36
CA PHE A 108 3.23 -11.81 -15.01
C PHE A 108 3.91 -12.94 -14.25
N HIS A 109 3.30 -14.13 -14.24
CA HIS A 109 3.86 -15.31 -13.59
C HIS A 109 5.22 -15.72 -14.17
N GLU A 110 5.37 -15.72 -15.49
CA GLU A 110 6.63 -16.00 -16.19
C GLU A 110 7.74 -15.04 -15.73
N TYR A 111 7.44 -13.73 -15.74
CA TYR A 111 8.39 -12.70 -15.34
C TYR A 111 8.81 -12.83 -13.87
N VAL A 112 7.85 -12.93 -12.95
CA VAL A 112 8.14 -13.02 -11.51
C VAL A 112 8.82 -14.35 -11.16
N SER A 113 8.51 -15.42 -11.88
CA SER A 113 9.25 -16.69 -11.78
C SER A 113 10.73 -16.52 -12.12
N GLY A 114 11.04 -15.75 -13.16
CA GLY A 114 12.42 -15.38 -13.51
C GLY A 114 13.11 -14.57 -12.42
N LEU A 115 12.41 -13.59 -11.83
CA LEU A 115 12.92 -12.84 -10.68
C LEU A 115 13.23 -13.76 -9.49
N TYR A 116 12.34 -14.71 -9.19
CA TYR A 116 12.57 -15.68 -8.12
C TYR A 116 13.82 -16.52 -8.37
N VAL A 117 14.01 -17.03 -9.60
CA VAL A 117 15.20 -17.85 -9.93
C VAL A 117 16.49 -17.08 -9.66
N ALA A 118 16.53 -15.78 -9.97
CA ALA A 118 17.67 -14.92 -9.67
C ALA A 118 17.81 -14.62 -8.16
N ALA A 119 16.71 -14.58 -7.42
CA ALA A 119 16.70 -14.29 -5.97
C ALA A 119 16.89 -15.52 -5.08
N GLU A 120 16.68 -16.73 -5.62
CA GLU A 120 16.62 -17.99 -4.85
C GLU A 120 17.83 -18.22 -3.95
N PRO A 121 19.09 -18.02 -4.39
CA PRO A 121 20.25 -18.23 -3.53
C PRO A 121 20.24 -17.34 -2.27
N ALA A 122 19.91 -16.05 -2.44
CA ALA A 122 19.82 -15.10 -1.33
C ALA A 122 18.64 -15.43 -0.40
N ILE A 123 17.51 -15.85 -0.98
CA ILE A 123 16.32 -16.25 -0.23
C ILE A 123 16.58 -17.51 0.60
N ALA A 124 17.23 -18.52 0.02
CA ALA A 124 17.57 -19.78 0.69
C ALA A 124 18.48 -19.55 1.90
N GLU A 125 19.45 -18.65 1.79
CA GLU A 125 20.35 -18.27 2.88
C GLU A 125 19.62 -17.51 4.00
N ARG A 126 18.73 -16.57 3.65
CA ARG A 126 18.23 -15.54 4.59
C ARG A 126 16.88 -15.85 5.21
N TRP A 127 15.95 -16.45 4.46
CA TRP A 127 14.58 -16.62 4.93
C TRP A 127 14.42 -17.82 5.88
N GLY A 128 15.42 -18.71 5.94
CA GLY A 128 15.47 -19.87 6.84
C GLY A 128 14.23 -20.76 6.74
N LEU A 129 13.68 -20.87 5.52
CA LEU A 129 12.63 -21.78 5.12
C LEU A 129 13.26 -22.93 4.36
N GLN A 130 12.99 -24.17 4.74
CA GLN A 130 13.60 -25.34 4.09
C GLN A 130 12.95 -25.66 2.74
N SER A 131 11.62 -25.51 2.63
CA SER A 131 10.89 -25.78 1.39
C SER A 131 11.14 -24.70 0.33
N GLN A 132 11.72 -25.10 -0.81
CA GLN A 132 11.90 -24.22 -1.96
C GLN A 132 10.56 -23.71 -2.51
N LYS A 133 9.53 -24.58 -2.54
CA LYS A 133 8.19 -24.18 -2.98
C LYS A 133 7.60 -23.10 -2.08
N LEU A 134 7.77 -23.24 -0.76
CA LEU A 134 7.27 -22.23 0.18
C LEU A 134 8.03 -20.89 0.07
N ARG A 135 9.35 -20.93 -0.14
CA ARG A 135 10.16 -19.73 -0.45
C ARG A 135 9.64 -19.03 -1.71
N ARG A 136 9.33 -19.80 -2.75
CA ARG A 136 8.77 -19.31 -4.01
C ARG A 136 7.40 -18.66 -3.83
N VAL A 137 6.49 -19.29 -3.09
CA VAL A 137 5.17 -18.72 -2.76
C VAL A 137 5.30 -17.39 -2.00
N LEU A 138 6.17 -17.32 -1.00
CA LEU A 138 6.43 -16.08 -0.26
C LEU A 138 7.01 -14.97 -1.14
N PHE A 139 7.87 -15.30 -2.10
CA PHE A 139 8.39 -14.34 -3.05
C PHE A 139 7.29 -13.79 -3.98
N PHE A 140 6.38 -14.65 -4.41
CA PHE A 140 5.21 -14.21 -5.16
C PHE A 140 4.30 -13.31 -4.33
N ALA A 141 4.04 -13.66 -3.07
CA ALA A 141 3.26 -12.82 -2.18
C ALA A 141 3.91 -11.45 -1.96
N ALA A 142 5.25 -11.39 -1.88
CA ALA A 142 5.98 -10.12 -1.81
C ALA A 142 5.70 -9.29 -3.06
N THR A 143 5.84 -9.89 -4.23
CA THR A 143 5.60 -9.22 -5.51
C THR A 143 4.14 -8.75 -5.64
N VAL A 144 3.17 -9.61 -5.32
CA VAL A 144 1.73 -9.28 -5.36
C VAL A 144 1.40 -8.15 -4.40
N GLY A 145 1.96 -8.16 -3.19
CA GLY A 145 1.80 -7.08 -2.20
C GLY A 145 2.31 -5.72 -2.68
N THR A 146 3.03 -5.66 -3.80
CA THR A 146 3.61 -4.43 -4.36
C THR A 146 2.92 -3.97 -5.65
N LEU A 147 2.02 -4.79 -6.20
CA LEU A 147 1.35 -4.51 -7.47
C LEU A 147 0.49 -3.25 -7.41
N PHE A 148 -0.20 -3.07 -6.29
CA PHE A 148 -1.17 -2.02 -6.11
C PHE A 148 -0.77 -1.08 -4.96
N GLU A 149 -1.19 0.16 -5.06
CA GLU A 149 -1.17 1.09 -3.94
C GLU A 149 -2.23 0.69 -2.90
N TYR A 150 -1.84 0.71 -1.64
CA TYR A 150 -2.75 0.54 -0.52
C TYR A 150 -3.46 1.85 -0.17
N GLY A 151 -4.77 1.77 0.06
CA GLY A 151 -5.56 2.84 0.67
C GLY A 151 -6.45 3.59 -0.31
N ASN A 152 -6.98 4.72 0.17
CA ASN A 152 -7.94 5.54 -0.57
C ASN A 152 -7.27 6.73 -1.25
N ARG A 153 -7.52 6.96 -2.55
CA ARG A 153 -6.87 8.05 -3.30
C ARG A 153 -7.24 9.43 -2.78
N THR A 154 -8.47 9.60 -2.32
CA THR A 154 -9.01 10.87 -1.82
C THR A 154 -8.67 11.10 -0.35
N LYS A 155 -8.59 10.03 0.44
CA LYS A 155 -8.30 10.06 1.87
C LYS A 155 -7.19 9.07 2.16
N ARG A 156 -5.95 9.51 1.92
CA ARG A 156 -4.76 8.66 1.89
C ARG A 156 -4.50 7.85 3.17
N ASP A 157 -5.03 8.31 4.30
CA ASP A 157 -4.89 7.65 5.59
C ASP A 157 -6.04 6.67 5.91
N LEU A 158 -7.00 6.50 4.99
CA LEU A 158 -8.11 5.56 5.11
C LEU A 158 -7.93 4.35 4.18
N PRO A 159 -8.47 3.18 4.55
CA PRO A 159 -8.58 2.06 3.62
C PRO A 159 -9.43 2.48 2.41
N GLY A 160 -9.02 2.03 1.22
CA GLY A 160 -9.70 2.28 -0.04
C GLY A 160 -9.78 1.01 -0.88
N CYS A 161 -10.69 1.01 -1.85
CA CYS A 161 -10.80 -0.05 -2.86
C CYS A 161 -10.26 0.45 -4.20
N SER A 162 -10.08 -0.45 -5.16
CA SER A 162 -9.44 -0.20 -6.46
C SER A 162 -9.77 1.17 -7.09
N TYR A 163 -8.78 1.75 -7.79
CA TYR A 163 -8.83 3.08 -8.41
C TYR A 163 -10.12 3.34 -9.22
N TRP A 164 -10.68 2.27 -9.81
CA TRP A 164 -11.93 2.31 -10.54
C TRP A 164 -13.16 2.52 -9.66
N SER A 165 -13.25 1.86 -8.51
CA SER A 165 -14.34 2.05 -7.53
C SER A 165 -14.38 3.50 -7.03
N GLU A 166 -13.22 4.13 -6.87
CA GLU A 166 -13.14 5.52 -6.42
C GLU A 166 -13.46 6.52 -7.55
N ARG A 167 -13.10 6.19 -8.79
CA ARG A 167 -13.35 7.05 -9.95
C ARG A 167 -14.81 6.99 -10.43
N THR A 168 -15.48 5.86 -10.28
CA THR A 168 -16.90 5.69 -10.67
C THR A 168 -17.87 6.04 -9.53
N GLY A 169 -17.38 6.51 -8.38
CA GLY A 169 -18.22 6.85 -7.23
C GLY A 169 -18.93 5.63 -6.62
N HIS A 170 -18.23 4.51 -6.50
CA HIS A 170 -18.76 3.21 -6.05
C HIS A 170 -19.77 2.55 -6.99
N ALA A 171 -19.94 3.04 -8.23
CA ALA A 171 -20.77 2.35 -9.20
C ALA A 171 -20.12 1.00 -9.56
N LYS A 172 -20.88 -0.09 -9.39
CA LYS A 172 -20.49 -1.44 -9.85
C LYS A 172 -19.97 -1.33 -11.28
N VAL A 173 -18.72 -1.71 -11.50
CA VAL A 173 -18.15 -1.81 -12.84
C VAL A 173 -18.97 -2.88 -13.59
N THR A 174 -19.73 -2.47 -14.60
CA THR A 174 -20.61 -3.34 -15.40
C THR A 174 -19.90 -3.98 -16.59
N VAL A 175 -18.63 -3.63 -16.83
CA VAL A 175 -17.78 -4.19 -17.89
C VAL A 175 -16.69 -5.04 -17.24
N ALA A 176 -16.53 -6.28 -17.72
CA ALA A 176 -15.42 -7.14 -17.30
C ALA A 176 -14.08 -6.43 -17.61
N LEU A 177 -13.22 -6.28 -16.60
CA LEU A 177 -11.87 -5.76 -16.80
C LEU A 177 -11.03 -6.81 -17.53
N SER A 178 -10.18 -6.41 -18.46
CA SER A 178 -9.16 -7.33 -18.99
C SER A 178 -8.05 -7.57 -17.98
N GLN A 179 -7.34 -8.71 -18.08
CA GLN A 179 -6.18 -9.00 -17.21
C GLN A 179 -5.13 -7.88 -17.29
N LYS A 180 -4.88 -7.35 -18.49
CA LYS A 180 -3.99 -6.18 -18.68
C LYS A 180 -4.47 -4.97 -17.90
N GLN A 181 -5.77 -4.64 -17.97
CA GLN A 181 -6.32 -3.51 -17.22
C GLN A 181 -6.24 -3.72 -15.70
N PHE A 182 -6.43 -4.95 -15.24
CA PHE A 182 -6.30 -5.33 -13.85
C PHE A 182 -4.85 -5.16 -13.37
N LEU A 183 -3.86 -5.74 -14.06
CA LEU A 183 -2.44 -5.66 -13.70
C LEU A 183 -1.87 -4.23 -13.76
N ASN A 184 -2.45 -3.39 -14.62
CA ASN A 184 -2.07 -1.97 -14.73
C ASN A 184 -2.85 -1.04 -13.79
N ALA A 185 -3.75 -1.57 -12.95
CA ALA A 185 -4.45 -0.77 -11.96
C ALA A 185 -3.46 -0.18 -10.95
N VAL A 186 -3.69 1.08 -10.57
CA VAL A 186 -2.82 1.78 -9.61
C VAL A 186 -3.13 1.40 -8.17
N ILE A 187 -4.41 1.22 -7.83
CA ILE A 187 -4.90 0.89 -6.49
C ILE A 187 -5.70 -0.40 -6.58
N GLY A 188 -5.62 -1.23 -5.54
CA GLY A 188 -6.34 -2.49 -5.39
C GLY A 188 -6.88 -2.65 -3.96
N CYS A 189 -7.96 -3.41 -3.79
CA CYS A 189 -8.48 -3.86 -2.50
C CYS A 189 -7.97 -5.26 -2.15
N CYS A 190 -8.24 -5.72 -0.94
CA CYS A 190 -7.88 -7.08 -0.48
C CYS A 190 -8.30 -8.19 -1.45
N ASP A 191 -9.44 -8.05 -2.14
CA ASP A 191 -9.87 -9.01 -3.16
C ASP A 191 -8.90 -9.08 -4.33
N ASP A 192 -8.39 -7.94 -4.82
CA ASP A 192 -7.47 -7.89 -5.96
C ASP A 192 -6.15 -8.61 -5.63
N TYR A 193 -5.61 -8.42 -4.43
CA TYR A 193 -4.42 -9.15 -3.98
C TYR A 193 -4.69 -10.65 -3.87
N ALA A 194 -5.84 -11.05 -3.32
CA ALA A 194 -6.19 -12.46 -3.15
C ALA A 194 -6.47 -13.18 -4.48
N ILE A 195 -7.11 -12.48 -5.43
CA ILE A 195 -7.33 -12.95 -6.82
C ILE A 195 -5.98 -13.15 -7.51
N MET A 196 -5.10 -12.16 -7.44
CA MET A 196 -3.79 -12.29 -8.09
C MET A 196 -2.95 -13.42 -7.45
N MET A 197 -2.99 -13.54 -6.13
CA MET A 197 -2.29 -14.61 -5.42
C MET A 197 -2.85 -16.00 -5.80
N GLY A 198 -4.18 -16.15 -5.85
CA GLY A 198 -4.83 -17.39 -6.29
C GLY A 198 -4.45 -17.79 -7.71
N ALA A 199 -4.43 -16.82 -8.64
CA ALA A 199 -4.00 -17.00 -10.02
C ALA A 199 -2.55 -17.47 -10.15
N ILE A 200 -1.64 -16.96 -9.32
CA ILE A 200 -0.24 -17.43 -9.27
C ILE A 200 -0.16 -18.84 -8.69
N LEU A 201 -0.86 -19.13 -7.59
CA LEU A 201 -0.84 -20.44 -6.95
C LEU A 201 -1.32 -21.54 -7.90
N ARG A 202 -2.39 -21.29 -8.68
CA ARG A 202 -2.85 -22.23 -9.71
C ARG A 202 -1.81 -22.47 -10.81
N ARG A 203 -1.08 -21.44 -11.24
CA ARG A 203 0.03 -21.57 -12.20
C ARG A 203 1.22 -22.36 -11.64
N GLU A 204 1.42 -22.31 -10.34
CA GLU A 204 2.36 -23.17 -9.61
C GLU A 204 1.80 -24.58 -9.33
N LYS A 205 0.58 -24.89 -9.79
CA LYS A 205 -0.14 -26.15 -9.53
C LYS A 205 -0.31 -26.42 -8.03
N ILE A 206 -0.58 -25.35 -7.28
CA ILE A 206 -0.89 -25.37 -5.87
C ILE A 206 -2.39 -25.11 -5.73
N GLU A 207 -3.11 -26.13 -5.26
CA GLU A 207 -4.51 -26.02 -4.90
C GLU A 207 -4.66 -24.97 -3.80
N ASN A 208 -5.57 -24.03 -4.01
CA ASN A 208 -5.81 -22.96 -3.09
C ASN A 208 -7.30 -22.61 -3.06
N ARG A 209 -7.72 -21.97 -1.97
CA ARG A 209 -9.05 -21.41 -1.81
C ARG A 209 -8.97 -20.00 -1.27
N ARG A 210 -9.88 -19.13 -1.71
CA ARG A 210 -10.00 -17.78 -1.17
C ARG A 210 -10.93 -17.77 0.04
N LEU A 211 -10.50 -17.13 1.12
CA LEU A 211 -11.28 -16.93 2.32
C LEU A 211 -11.69 -15.46 2.44
N ALA A 212 -12.88 -15.22 3.00
CA ALA A 212 -13.40 -13.90 3.29
C ALA A 212 -13.99 -13.83 4.70
N GLY A 213 -13.62 -12.82 5.47
CA GLY A 213 -14.22 -12.54 6.77
C GLY A 213 -13.78 -11.20 7.34
N SER A 214 -14.62 -10.62 8.22
CA SER A 214 -14.39 -9.28 8.79
C SER A 214 -14.07 -8.19 7.75
N GLY A 215 -14.64 -8.30 6.55
CA GLY A 215 -14.41 -7.34 5.45
C GLY A 215 -13.03 -7.43 4.80
N HIS A 216 -12.32 -8.56 4.96
CA HIS A 216 -10.99 -8.80 4.38
C HIS A 216 -10.94 -10.17 3.70
N THR A 217 -10.05 -10.32 2.72
CA THR A 217 -9.87 -11.55 1.94
C THR A 217 -8.41 -11.93 1.79
N TRP A 218 -8.13 -13.24 1.78
CA TRP A 218 -6.81 -13.84 1.64
C TRP A 218 -6.94 -15.26 1.07
N ASN A 219 -5.83 -15.97 0.86
CA ASN A 219 -5.85 -17.34 0.34
C ASN A 219 -5.36 -18.34 1.39
N GLU A 220 -5.88 -19.56 1.30
CA GLU A 220 -5.29 -20.75 1.91
C GLU A 220 -4.85 -21.72 0.83
N PHE A 221 -3.78 -22.46 1.09
CA PHE A 221 -3.29 -23.46 0.17
C PHE A 221 -2.63 -24.61 0.92
N ASP A 222 -2.63 -25.79 0.29
CA ASP A 222 -1.96 -26.97 0.84
C ASP A 222 -0.62 -27.19 0.13
N LEU A 223 0.43 -27.37 0.93
CA LEU A 223 1.76 -27.67 0.42
C LEU A 223 2.46 -28.67 1.34
N ASP A 224 2.94 -29.77 0.76
CA ASP A 224 3.68 -30.83 1.47
C ASP A 224 2.92 -31.38 2.70
N GLY A 225 1.58 -31.47 2.61
CA GLY A 225 0.72 -31.98 3.68
C GLY A 225 0.41 -30.98 4.80
N GLN A 226 0.82 -29.71 4.64
CA GLN A 226 0.54 -28.62 5.57
C GLN A 226 -0.32 -27.56 4.88
N THR A 227 -1.40 -27.15 5.54
CA THR A 227 -2.19 -25.98 5.12
C THR A 227 -1.50 -24.71 5.57
N TYR A 228 -1.36 -23.77 4.64
CA TYR A 228 -0.85 -22.44 4.87
C TYR A 228 -1.92 -21.41 4.53
N LEU A 229 -1.87 -20.29 5.23
CA LEU A 229 -2.58 -19.07 4.86
C LEU A 229 -1.56 -18.09 4.27
N ILE A 230 -1.93 -17.41 3.18
CA ILE A 230 -1.16 -16.32 2.60
C ILE A 230 -2.05 -15.10 2.37
N ASP A 231 -1.59 -13.97 2.89
CA ASP A 231 -2.22 -12.67 2.73
C ASP A 231 -1.21 -11.72 2.10
N ALA A 232 -1.25 -11.63 0.77
CA ALA A 232 -0.33 -10.80 0.01
C ALA A 232 -0.58 -9.30 0.22
N ASN A 233 -1.78 -8.88 0.65
CA ASN A 233 -2.09 -7.47 0.90
C ASN A 233 -1.32 -6.93 2.12
N VAL A 234 -1.12 -7.75 3.16
CA VAL A 234 -0.34 -7.37 4.35
C VAL A 234 1.00 -8.10 4.51
N GLY A 235 1.33 -8.97 3.56
CA GLY A 235 2.60 -9.69 3.55
C GLY A 235 2.73 -10.72 4.66
N LEU A 236 1.69 -11.50 4.94
CA LEU A 236 1.70 -12.53 5.97
C LEU A 236 1.55 -13.92 5.37
N LEU A 237 2.43 -14.84 5.76
CA LEU A 237 2.28 -16.29 5.56
C LEU A 237 2.17 -16.96 6.93
N THR A 238 1.18 -17.82 7.12
CA THR A 238 0.95 -18.53 8.38
C THR A 238 0.92 -20.03 8.14
N ALA A 239 1.68 -20.82 8.92
CA ALA A 239 1.64 -22.29 8.87
C ALA A 239 0.48 -22.86 9.69
N SER A 240 -0.75 -22.52 9.30
CA SER A 240 -1.99 -23.02 9.89
C SER A 240 -3.14 -22.66 8.95
N SER A 241 -4.20 -23.48 8.95
CA SER A 241 -5.48 -23.02 8.41
C SER A 241 -6.10 -22.02 9.39
N TRP A 242 -6.90 -21.10 8.88
CA TRP A 242 -7.65 -20.14 9.67
C TRP A 242 -8.61 -20.81 10.65
N ALA A 243 -9.22 -21.93 10.24
CA ALA A 243 -10.12 -22.70 11.08
C ALA A 243 -9.41 -23.33 12.30
N ASP A 244 -8.13 -23.70 12.14
CA ASP A 244 -7.34 -24.35 13.20
C ASP A 244 -6.66 -23.37 14.16
N LEU A 245 -6.72 -22.06 13.88
CA LEU A 245 -6.07 -21.04 14.72
C LEU A 245 -6.58 -21.05 16.17
N ALA A 246 -7.86 -21.36 16.39
CA ALA A 246 -8.44 -21.42 17.73
C ALA A 246 -7.75 -22.47 18.60
N ASP A 247 -7.43 -23.63 18.02
CA ASP A 247 -6.88 -24.80 18.72
C ASP A 247 -5.34 -24.85 18.69
N ALA A 248 -4.69 -24.07 17.83
CA ALA A 248 -3.24 -24.07 17.67
C ALA A 248 -2.52 -23.53 18.93
N LYS A 249 -1.69 -24.35 19.57
CA LYS A 249 -0.89 -23.91 20.73
C LYS A 249 0.17 -22.88 20.35
N GLN A 250 0.77 -23.05 19.18
CA GLN A 250 1.76 -22.15 18.60
C GLN A 250 1.53 -22.08 17.09
N VAL A 251 1.70 -20.89 16.53
CA VAL A 251 1.49 -20.61 15.11
C VAL A 251 2.73 -19.90 14.57
N SER A 252 3.36 -20.48 13.55
CA SER A 252 4.49 -19.85 12.85
C SER A 252 3.98 -18.89 11.80
N VAL A 253 4.48 -17.66 11.83
CA VAL A 253 4.12 -16.61 10.88
C VAL A 253 5.39 -16.03 10.26
N TRP A 254 5.44 -15.92 8.94
CA TRP A 254 6.48 -15.19 8.22
C TRP A 254 5.90 -13.89 7.70
N GLN A 255 6.55 -12.79 8.05
CA GLN A 255 6.13 -11.45 7.67
C GLN A 255 7.07 -10.86 6.63
N ILE A 256 6.53 -10.56 5.46
CA ILE A 256 7.16 -9.78 4.41
C ILE A 256 7.02 -8.31 4.81
N PRO A 257 8.12 -7.57 4.98
CA PRO A 257 8.03 -6.15 5.31
C PRO A 257 7.55 -5.36 4.08
N LEU A 258 6.24 -5.16 3.93
CA LEU A 258 5.65 -4.30 2.91
C LEU A 258 5.66 -2.84 3.35
N ALA A 259 5.27 -2.52 4.58
CA ALA A 259 5.27 -1.14 5.06
C ALA A 259 6.68 -0.54 5.05
N GLY A 260 6.86 0.57 4.34
CA GLY A 260 8.16 1.24 4.20
C GLY A 260 9.22 0.44 3.45
N ALA A 261 8.87 -0.66 2.78
CA ALA A 261 9.82 -1.54 2.08
C ALA A 261 10.68 -0.77 1.06
N MET A 262 10.05 0.17 0.34
CA MET A 262 10.73 1.09 -0.55
C MET A 262 10.21 2.52 -0.36
N PRO A 263 10.93 3.35 0.42
CA PRO A 263 10.57 4.74 0.65
C PRO A 263 10.47 5.58 -0.64
N THR A 264 11.17 5.18 -1.69
CA THR A 264 11.19 5.85 -3.01
C THR A 264 10.00 5.53 -3.90
N ALA A 265 9.26 4.46 -3.62
CA ALA A 265 8.15 3.99 -4.44
C ALA A 265 6.78 4.53 -3.97
N GLY A 266 6.82 5.63 -3.22
CA GLY A 266 5.67 6.47 -2.91
C GLY A 266 4.56 5.77 -2.12
N ASP A 267 3.34 5.94 -2.61
CA ASP A 267 2.10 5.58 -1.91
C ASP A 267 1.82 4.06 -1.85
N ARG A 268 2.67 3.20 -2.43
CA ARG A 268 2.53 1.72 -2.33
C ARG A 268 2.94 1.15 -0.97
N TYR A 269 3.88 1.81 -0.29
CA TYR A 269 4.50 1.29 0.92
C TYR A 269 4.11 2.09 2.17
N ARG A 270 2.87 2.59 2.19
CA ARG A 270 2.38 3.47 3.26
C ARG A 270 2.54 2.83 4.64
N PRO A 271 2.86 3.62 5.68
CA PRO A 271 2.90 3.14 7.06
C PRO A 271 1.61 2.45 7.51
N SER A 272 0.45 2.81 6.94
CA SER A 272 -0.85 2.21 7.25
C SER A 272 -0.92 0.70 7.02
N LEU A 273 -0.14 0.17 6.08
CA LEU A 273 0.00 -1.28 5.87
C LEU A 273 0.52 -1.99 7.11
N GLY A 274 1.42 -1.35 7.86
CA GLY A 274 1.99 -1.89 9.09
C GLY A 274 0.93 -2.06 10.18
N PHE A 275 0.00 -1.12 10.29
CA PHE A 275 -1.13 -1.25 11.23
C PHE A 275 -2.06 -2.39 10.85
N PHE A 276 -2.29 -2.60 9.55
CA PHE A 276 -3.19 -3.67 9.11
C PHE A 276 -2.56 -5.06 9.28
N ALA A 277 -1.27 -5.22 9.01
CA ALA A 277 -0.53 -6.43 9.37
C ALA A 277 -0.61 -6.73 10.88
N ALA A 278 -0.41 -5.71 11.73
CA ALA A 278 -0.53 -5.86 13.18
C ALA A 278 -1.96 -6.25 13.59
N TYR A 279 -2.99 -5.64 12.98
CA TYR A 279 -4.38 -6.04 13.20
C TYR A 279 -4.61 -7.52 12.88
N MET A 280 -4.13 -8.00 11.73
CA MET A 280 -4.28 -9.39 11.33
C MET A 280 -3.55 -10.35 12.27
N LEU A 281 -2.32 -10.03 12.68
CA LEU A 281 -1.59 -10.80 13.69
C LEU A 281 -2.37 -10.90 15.01
N ASN A 282 -2.96 -9.81 15.48
CA ASN A 282 -3.78 -9.84 16.70
C ASN A 282 -5.01 -10.74 16.56
N LYS A 283 -5.65 -10.76 15.39
CA LYS A 283 -6.78 -11.67 15.12
C LYS A 283 -6.35 -13.12 15.07
N MET A 284 -5.21 -13.42 14.44
CA MET A 284 -4.65 -14.77 14.43
C MET A 284 -4.32 -15.26 15.84
N ALA A 285 -3.67 -14.40 16.62
CA ALA A 285 -3.30 -14.67 18.01
C ALA A 285 -4.53 -14.97 18.89
N ALA A 286 -5.64 -14.27 18.64
CA ALA A 286 -6.93 -14.49 19.31
C ALA A 286 -7.69 -15.75 18.86
N GLY A 287 -7.13 -16.56 17.95
CA GLY A 287 -7.77 -17.78 17.44
C GLY A 287 -8.62 -17.57 16.18
N GLY A 288 -8.48 -16.43 15.51
CA GLY A 288 -9.23 -16.10 14.28
C GLY A 288 -10.64 -15.54 14.55
N PHE A 289 -11.45 -15.54 13.50
CA PHE A 289 -12.87 -15.16 13.51
C PHE A 289 -13.62 -15.94 12.42
N PRO A 290 -14.96 -16.00 12.43
CA PRO A 290 -15.71 -16.71 11.38
C PRO A 290 -15.40 -16.18 9.97
N VAL A 291 -15.15 -17.11 9.05
CA VAL A 291 -14.84 -16.84 7.64
C VAL A 291 -15.69 -17.72 6.74
N ASN A 292 -15.89 -17.28 5.50
CA ASN A 292 -16.50 -18.06 4.45
C ASN A 292 -15.49 -18.32 3.34
N ILE A 293 -15.68 -19.41 2.60
CA ILE A 293 -15.02 -19.59 1.31
C ILE A 293 -15.65 -18.58 0.35
N ALA A 294 -14.82 -17.71 -0.24
CA ALA A 294 -15.27 -16.75 -1.24
C ALA A 294 -15.43 -17.45 -2.60
N ASP A 295 -16.44 -17.05 -3.37
CA ASP A 295 -16.64 -17.54 -4.74
C ASP A 295 -15.51 -17.03 -5.65
N ASP A 296 -14.91 -17.91 -6.44
CA ASP A 296 -13.89 -17.59 -7.42
C ASP A 296 -14.48 -16.94 -8.69
N GLY A 297 -15.81 -16.73 -8.76
CA GLY A 297 -16.50 -16.14 -9.91
C GLY A 297 -15.79 -14.93 -10.58
N PRO A 298 -15.32 -13.91 -9.84
CA PRO A 298 -14.57 -12.78 -10.41
C PRO A 298 -13.19 -13.18 -10.96
N GLU A 299 -12.51 -14.11 -10.32
CA GLU A 299 -11.20 -14.61 -10.71
C GLU A 299 -11.30 -15.49 -11.97
N LEU A 300 -12.27 -16.41 -11.99
CA LEU A 300 -12.60 -17.21 -13.16
C LEU A 300 -13.02 -16.35 -14.34
N ALA A 301 -13.78 -15.27 -14.10
CA ALA A 301 -14.13 -14.32 -15.15
C ALA A 301 -12.87 -13.63 -15.72
N LEU A 302 -11.93 -13.21 -14.87
CA LEU A 302 -10.66 -12.62 -15.34
C LEU A 302 -9.77 -13.64 -16.07
N GLU A 303 -9.75 -14.90 -15.64
CA GLU A 303 -9.02 -15.97 -16.31
C GLU A 303 -9.61 -16.33 -17.67
N GLN A 304 -10.93 -16.20 -17.84
CA GLN A 304 -11.61 -16.48 -19.11
C GLN A 304 -11.48 -15.36 -20.15
N VAL A 305 -11.03 -14.16 -19.76
CA VAL A 305 -10.98 -12.96 -20.64
C VAL A 305 -9.77 -12.94 -21.62
N SER A 306 -9.10 -14.06 -21.88
CA SER A 306 -8.11 -14.11 -22.97
C SER A 306 -7.98 -15.47 -23.67
N GLN A 307 -8.74 -15.66 -24.76
CA GLN A 307 -8.39 -16.49 -25.93
C GLN A 307 -8.96 -15.95 -27.27
N GLU A 308 -9.33 -14.66 -27.36
CA GLU A 308 -9.67 -14.00 -28.64
C GLU A 308 -8.66 -12.92 -29.02
#